data_AF-A0A804K164-F1
#
_entry.id   AF-A0A804K164-F1
#
_cell.length_a   1.000
_cell.length_b   1.000
_cell.length_c   1.000
_cell.angle_alpha   90.00
_cell.angle_beta   90.00
_cell.angle_gamma   90.00
#
_symmetry.space_group_name_H-M   'P 1'
#
loop_
_entity.id
_entity.type
_entity.pdbx_description
1 polymer ?
#
loop_
_entity_poly.entity_id
_entity_poly.type
_entity_poly.pdbx_seq_one_letter_code
_entity_poly.pdbx_strand_id
1 'polypeptide(L)'
;MQATKSFEQAFLKQMLLGIQLSAVSHGSGSLQERKSAIKLSADVAMAVARGSKKWTRGLIASLSKEEQNRSFLQFVLGKEFERPAKICHSSWKIPRSKNIVRRSLRFLSKRKSNIRAPNSSVLAGTLVEKRTQVLKRLVPGGQSMDAFSLLDETLDYAACLRAQVDVMQKLMTTLEASKHSDAQRPKEKFHLLPMVGSWYSTRKGLRKRLSKRPKLTL
;
A
#
# COMPACT_ATOMS: atom_id res chain seq x y z
N MET A 1 -13.34 7.65 -14.26
CA MET A 1 -12.61 6.42 -13.90
C MET A 1 -12.98 6.09 -12.46
N GLN A 2 -13.86 5.10 -12.28
CA GLN A 2 -14.20 4.56 -10.97
C GLN A 2 -13.38 3.30 -10.74
N ALA A 3 -12.97 3.05 -9.49
CA ALA A 3 -12.34 1.79 -9.15
C ALA A 3 -13.36 0.65 -9.22
N THR A 4 -12.88 -0.57 -9.45
CA THR A 4 -13.77 -1.73 -9.45
C THR A 4 -14.22 -2.04 -8.02
N LYS A 5 -15.46 -2.51 -7.85
CA LYS A 5 -15.97 -2.93 -6.53
C LYS A 5 -15.09 -4.02 -5.91
N SER A 6 -14.52 -4.90 -6.73
CA SER A 6 -13.58 -5.94 -6.29
C SER A 6 -12.29 -5.35 -5.73
N PHE A 7 -11.76 -4.28 -6.35
CA PHE A 7 -10.59 -3.56 -5.82
C PHE A 7 -10.90 -2.91 -4.48
N GLU A 8 -12.01 -2.17 -4.35
CA GLU A 8 -12.39 -1.53 -3.08
C GLU A 8 -12.53 -2.55 -1.94
N GLN A 9 -13.13 -3.70 -2.22
CA GLN A 9 -13.27 -4.78 -1.25
C GLN A 9 -11.92 -5.39 -0.86
N ALA A 10 -11.04 -5.65 -1.84
CA ALA A 10 -9.70 -6.15 -1.57
C ALA A 10 -8.88 -5.13 -0.77
N PHE A 11 -8.98 -3.85 -1.13
CA PHE A 11 -8.32 -2.75 -0.44
C PHE A 11 -8.79 -2.64 1.01
N LEU A 12 -10.09 -2.64 1.25
CA LEU A 12 -10.66 -2.59 2.60
C LEU A 12 -10.20 -3.78 3.46
N LYS A 13 -10.22 -5.00 2.91
CA LYS A 13 -9.74 -6.20 3.62
C LYS A 13 -8.28 -6.07 4.04
N GLN A 14 -7.41 -5.66 3.12
CA GLN A 14 -5.99 -5.47 3.40
C GLN A 14 -5.75 -4.33 4.40
N MET A 15 -6.53 -3.25 4.30
CA MET A 15 -6.42 -2.11 5.21
C MET A 15 -6.79 -2.49 6.65
N LEU A 16 -7.88 -3.24 6.85
CA LEU A 16 -8.28 -3.72 8.16
C LEU A 16 -7.23 -4.66 8.77
N LEU A 17 -6.65 -5.56 7.97
CA LEU A 17 -5.54 -6.42 8.40
C LEU A 17 -4.33 -5.58 8.84
N GLY A 18 -3.93 -4.58 8.05
CA GLY A 18 -2.82 -3.68 8.40
C GLY A 18 -3.05 -2.91 9.70
N ILE A 19 -4.26 -2.37 9.90
CA ILE A 19 -4.63 -1.65 11.12
C ILE A 19 -4.58 -2.59 12.34
N GLN A 20 -5.13 -3.79 12.25
CA GLN A 20 -5.10 -4.78 13.33
C GLN A 20 -3.66 -5.13 13.72
N LEU A 21 -2.78 -5.34 12.74
CA LEU A 21 -1.37 -5.63 12.97
C LEU A 21 -0.64 -4.46 13.63
N SER A 22 -0.91 -3.24 13.16
CA SER A 22 -0.34 -2.04 13.78
C SER A 22 -0.82 -1.84 15.22
N ALA A 23 -2.08 -2.15 15.52
CA ALA A 23 -2.65 -2.04 16.86
C ALA A 23 -2.05 -3.08 17.83
N VAL A 24 -1.78 -4.30 17.35
CA VAL A 24 -1.12 -5.35 18.13
C VAL A 24 0.36 -5.04 18.35
N SER A 25 1.05 -4.45 17.36
CA SER A 25 2.48 -4.15 17.43
C SER A 25 2.78 -2.87 18.23
N HIS A 26 1.90 -1.87 18.19
CA HIS A 26 2.08 -0.56 18.85
C HIS A 26 1.05 -0.36 19.96
N GLY A 27 1.14 -1.17 21.02
CA GLY A 27 0.37 -0.96 22.25
C GLY A 27 0.60 0.46 22.79
N SER A 28 -0.50 1.24 22.94
CA SER A 28 -0.52 2.65 23.36
C SER A 28 0.58 3.56 22.77
N GLY A 29 0.97 3.36 21.50
CA GLY A 29 1.95 4.23 20.84
C GLY A 29 1.50 5.69 20.78
N SER A 30 2.44 6.60 20.51
CA SER A 30 2.14 8.03 20.39
C SER A 30 1.12 8.30 19.29
N LEU A 31 0.40 9.44 19.35
CA LEU A 31 -0.56 9.79 18.30
C LEU A 31 0.10 9.82 16.91
N GLN A 32 1.37 10.25 16.85
CA GLN A 32 2.13 10.32 15.61
C GLN A 32 2.44 8.94 15.04
N GLU A 33 2.82 7.98 15.88
CA GLU A 33 3.02 6.57 15.47
C GLU A 33 1.73 5.94 14.96
N ARG A 34 0.59 6.22 15.61
CA ARG A 34 -0.72 5.72 15.13
C ARG A 34 -1.05 6.28 13.77
N LYS A 35 -0.82 7.59 13.55
CA LYS A 35 -1.04 8.25 12.25
C LYS A 35 -0.14 7.67 11.16
N SER A 36 1.16 7.50 11.45
CA SER A 36 2.10 6.91 10.48
C SER A 36 1.75 5.46 10.17
N ALA A 37 1.34 4.67 11.17
CA ALA A 37 0.92 3.28 10.97
C ALA A 37 -0.36 3.15 10.15
N ILE A 38 -1.35 4.02 10.34
CA ILE A 38 -2.56 4.06 9.50
C ILE A 38 -2.20 4.41 8.06
N LYS A 39 -1.33 5.43 7.87
CA LYS A 39 -0.86 5.83 6.54
C LYS A 39 -0.12 4.68 5.85
N LEU A 40 0.83 4.06 6.54
CA LEU A 40 1.58 2.91 6.05
C LEU A 40 0.64 1.76 5.68
N SER A 41 -0.30 1.42 6.56
CA SER A 41 -1.29 0.37 6.31
C SER A 41 -2.13 0.65 5.07
N ALA A 42 -2.54 1.90 4.86
CA ALA A 42 -3.29 2.31 3.67
C ALA A 42 -2.44 2.21 2.39
N ASP A 43 -1.21 2.72 2.41
CA ASP A 43 -0.32 2.69 1.24
C ASP A 43 0.03 1.25 0.83
N VAL A 44 0.31 0.38 1.82
CA VAL A 44 0.57 -1.05 1.59
C VAL A 44 -0.68 -1.78 1.10
N ALA A 45 -1.82 -1.59 1.76
CA ALA A 45 -3.07 -2.21 1.36
C ALA A 45 -3.46 -1.83 -0.07
N MET A 46 -3.24 -0.58 -0.47
CA MET A 46 -3.54 -0.11 -1.82
C MET A 46 -2.66 -0.79 -2.86
N ALA A 47 -1.36 -0.88 -2.58
CA ALA A 47 -0.40 -1.54 -3.46
C ALA A 47 -0.71 -3.04 -3.63
N VAL A 48 -1.02 -3.72 -2.53
CA VAL A 48 -1.36 -5.16 -2.53
C VAL A 48 -2.69 -5.42 -3.25
N ALA A 49 -3.73 -4.63 -2.94
CA ALA A 49 -5.05 -4.82 -3.54
C ALA A 49 -5.06 -4.54 -5.05
N ARG A 50 -4.24 -3.60 -5.52
CA ARG A 50 -4.18 -3.29 -6.96
C ARG A 50 -3.41 -4.35 -7.74
N GLY A 51 -2.39 -4.95 -7.12
CA GLY A 51 -1.54 -5.98 -7.71
C GLY A 51 -0.28 -5.43 -8.38
N SER A 52 0.27 -6.20 -9.33
CA SER A 52 1.58 -5.92 -9.95
C SER A 52 1.49 -4.81 -11.01
N LYS A 53 1.63 -3.56 -10.57
CA LYS A 53 1.76 -2.35 -11.40
C LYS A 53 3.12 -1.71 -11.16
N LYS A 54 3.61 -0.90 -12.10
CA LYS A 54 4.93 -0.26 -11.92
C LYS A 54 4.88 0.72 -10.74
N TRP A 55 3.77 1.45 -10.58
CA TRP A 55 3.61 2.37 -9.47
C TRP A 55 3.48 1.65 -8.11
N THR A 56 2.78 0.51 -8.04
CA THR A 56 2.64 -0.25 -6.77
C THR A 56 3.99 -0.79 -6.29
N ARG A 57 4.82 -1.30 -7.22
CA ARG A 57 6.20 -1.72 -6.94
C ARG A 57 7.07 -0.54 -6.49
N GLY A 58 6.93 0.61 -7.15
CA GLY A 58 7.62 1.84 -6.78
C GLY A 58 7.23 2.32 -5.38
N LEU A 59 5.95 2.21 -5.03
CA LEU A 59 5.43 2.55 -3.70
C LEU A 59 6.00 1.62 -2.63
N ILE A 60 5.91 0.30 -2.81
CA ILE A 60 6.48 -0.69 -1.88
C ILE A 60 8.00 -0.49 -1.71
N ALA A 61 8.72 -0.24 -2.81
CA ALA A 61 10.15 0.03 -2.77
C ALA A 61 10.48 1.32 -2.00
N SER A 62 9.61 2.34 -2.07
CA SER A 62 9.77 3.57 -1.30
C SER A 62 9.56 3.35 0.20
N LEU A 63 8.55 2.55 0.57
CA LEU A 63 8.23 2.22 1.96
C LEU A 63 9.29 1.34 2.62
N SER A 64 9.89 0.43 1.85
CA SER A 64 10.95 -0.48 2.32
C SER A 64 12.28 0.22 2.61
N LYS A 65 12.47 1.48 2.21
CA LYS A 65 13.69 2.24 2.55
C LYS A 65 13.78 2.55 4.04
N GLU A 66 12.64 2.58 4.71
CA GLU A 66 12.54 2.88 6.13
C GLU A 66 12.61 1.57 6.92
N GLU A 67 13.60 1.43 7.80
CA GLU A 67 13.88 0.17 8.49
C GLU A 67 12.69 -0.28 9.35
N GLN A 68 12.01 0.67 10.01
CA GLN A 68 10.85 0.41 10.86
C GLN A 68 9.66 -0.21 10.10
N ASN A 69 9.57 0.00 8.78
CA ASN A 69 8.48 -0.52 7.97
C ASN A 69 8.75 -1.94 7.46
N ARG A 70 10.00 -2.43 7.51
CA ARG A 70 10.38 -3.71 6.88
C ARG A 70 9.67 -4.91 7.49
N SER A 71 9.60 -4.97 8.82
CA SER A 71 8.93 -6.07 9.54
C SER A 71 7.44 -6.11 9.21
N PHE A 72 6.78 -4.95 9.21
CA PHE A 72 5.38 -4.81 8.81
C PHE A 72 5.14 -5.23 7.36
N LEU A 73 5.99 -4.76 6.42
CA LEU A 73 5.90 -5.11 5.01
C LEU A 73 6.11 -6.62 4.78
N GLN A 74 7.10 -7.22 5.45
CA GLN A 74 7.36 -8.66 5.38
C GLN A 74 6.16 -9.47 5.89
N PHE A 75 5.48 -9.00 6.94
CA PHE A 75 4.29 -9.65 7.46
C PHE A 75 3.09 -9.56 6.50
N VAL A 76 2.81 -8.36 5.98
CA VAL A 76 1.63 -8.12 5.12
C VAL A 76 1.80 -8.70 3.71
N LEU A 77 3.01 -8.60 3.13
CA LEU A 77 3.28 -9.13 1.78
C LEU A 77 3.77 -10.60 1.79
N GLY A 78 4.25 -11.10 2.92
CA GLY A 78 4.82 -12.44 3.02
C GLY A 78 6.00 -12.66 2.06
N LYS A 79 6.05 -13.82 1.39
CA LYS A 79 7.10 -14.17 0.40
C LYS A 79 7.14 -13.23 -0.81
N GLU A 80 6.04 -12.52 -1.09
CA GLU A 80 5.98 -11.51 -2.15
C GLU A 80 6.69 -10.20 -1.75
N PHE A 81 7.25 -10.07 -0.55
CA PHE A 81 8.13 -8.96 -0.18
C PHE A 81 9.57 -9.12 -0.70
N GLU A 82 10.07 -10.37 -0.76
CA GLU A 82 11.43 -10.67 -1.23
C GLU A 82 11.55 -10.52 -2.77
N ARG A 83 10.45 -10.70 -3.50
CA ARG A 83 10.38 -10.62 -4.96
C ARG A 83 10.55 -9.19 -5.51
N PRO A 84 9.93 -8.14 -4.93
CA PRO A 84 10.13 -6.74 -5.27
C PRO A 84 11.48 -6.19 -4.80
N ALA A 85 12.00 -6.64 -3.65
CA ALA A 85 13.31 -6.24 -3.14
C ALA A 85 14.45 -6.69 -4.07
N LYS A 86 14.28 -7.84 -4.73
CA LYS A 86 15.08 -8.23 -5.90
C LYS A 86 14.63 -7.41 -7.11
N ILE A 87 15.08 -6.16 -7.17
CA ILE A 87 15.16 -5.43 -8.44
C ILE A 87 16.09 -6.27 -9.33
N CYS A 88 15.51 -7.09 -10.20
CA CYS A 88 16.26 -7.71 -11.26
C CYS A 88 16.68 -6.58 -12.20
N HIS A 89 17.85 -6.02 -11.93
CA HIS A 89 18.71 -5.56 -12.99
C HIS A 89 19.06 -6.81 -13.80
N SER A 90 18.10 -7.31 -14.60
CA SER A 90 18.50 -8.04 -15.79
C SER A 90 19.28 -7.00 -16.57
N SER A 91 20.59 -7.11 -16.41
CA SER A 91 21.58 -6.35 -17.11
C SER A 91 21.32 -6.64 -18.59
N TRP A 92 20.47 -5.83 -19.22
CA TRP A 92 20.47 -5.63 -20.66
C TRP A 92 21.75 -4.87 -21.01
N LYS A 93 22.91 -5.44 -20.65
CA LYS A 93 24.16 -5.19 -21.36
C LYS A 93 24.04 -5.93 -22.68
N ILE A 94 23.17 -5.44 -23.56
CA ILE A 94 23.34 -5.68 -24.99
C ILE A 94 24.68 -5.02 -25.31
N PRO A 95 25.71 -5.75 -25.78
CA PRO A 95 26.97 -5.13 -26.19
C PRO A 95 26.72 -4.35 -27.49
N ARG A 96 26.15 -3.16 -27.41
CA ARG A 96 26.10 -2.25 -28.56
C ARG A 96 27.46 -1.58 -28.68
N SER A 97 28.19 -1.91 -29.73
CA SER A 97 29.45 -1.27 -30.09
C SER A 97 29.28 0.26 -30.07
N LYS A 98 29.99 0.94 -29.17
CA LYS A 98 29.90 2.41 -28.93
C LYS A 98 30.33 3.28 -30.13
N ASN A 99 30.60 2.68 -31.29
CA ASN A 99 31.21 3.35 -32.45
C ASN A 99 30.19 3.74 -33.52
N ILE A 100 29.07 3.00 -33.66
CA ILE A 100 28.01 3.31 -34.64
C ILE A 100 27.20 4.53 -34.18
N VAL A 101 26.86 4.61 -32.89
CA VAL A 101 26.11 5.73 -32.31
C VAL A 101 26.93 7.04 -32.33
N ARG A 102 28.26 6.96 -32.18
CA ARG A 102 29.14 8.13 -32.30
C ARG A 102 29.23 8.68 -33.73
N ARG A 103 29.01 7.84 -34.75
CA ARG A 103 29.02 8.29 -36.15
C ARG A 103 27.71 9.01 -36.50
N SER A 104 26.56 8.51 -36.07
CA SER A 104 25.26 9.16 -36.32
C SER A 104 25.05 10.48 -35.55
N LEU A 105 25.54 10.58 -34.30
CA LEU A 105 25.46 11.84 -33.53
C LEU A 105 26.31 12.96 -34.14
N ARG A 106 27.44 12.67 -34.78
CA ARG A 106 28.25 13.68 -35.47
C ARG A 106 27.57 14.25 -36.72
N PHE A 107 26.77 13.44 -37.41
CA PHE A 107 25.99 13.92 -38.56
C PHE A 107 24.77 14.76 -38.15
N LEU A 108 24.17 14.50 -36.98
CA LEU A 108 23.08 15.32 -36.45
C LEU A 108 23.59 16.64 -35.81
N SER A 109 24.78 16.62 -35.21
CA SER A 109 25.34 17.81 -34.55
C SER A 109 25.74 18.92 -35.53
N LYS A 110 26.05 18.59 -36.79
CA LYS A 110 26.34 19.57 -37.86
C LYS A 110 25.11 20.29 -38.41
N ARG A 111 23.88 19.83 -38.12
CA ARG A 111 22.63 20.57 -38.46
C ARG A 111 22.21 21.58 -37.40
N LYS A 112 22.92 21.69 -36.27
CA LYS A 112 22.56 22.55 -35.14
C LYS A 112 23.30 23.89 -35.15
N SER A 113 23.52 24.47 -36.33
CA SER A 113 24.11 25.81 -36.47
C SER A 113 23.25 26.73 -37.35
N ASN A 114 21.96 26.82 -37.02
CA ASN A 114 21.10 27.92 -37.45
C ASN A 114 20.12 28.19 -36.31
N ILE A 115 20.52 29.05 -35.38
CA ILE A 115 19.65 29.58 -34.33
C ILE A 115 18.67 30.53 -35.02
N ARG A 116 17.61 29.96 -35.59
CA ARG A 116 16.36 30.68 -35.80
C ARG A 116 15.55 30.61 -34.51
N ALA A 117 14.68 31.61 -34.30
CA ALA A 117 13.77 31.69 -33.17
C ALA A 117 13.14 30.32 -32.86
N PRO A 118 12.96 29.95 -31.58
CA PRO A 118 12.44 28.65 -31.22
C PRO A 118 11.08 28.43 -31.90
N ASN A 119 11.02 27.44 -32.79
CA ASN A 119 9.77 27.05 -33.43
C ASN A 119 8.77 26.57 -32.35
N SER A 120 7.48 26.79 -32.60
CA SER A 120 6.40 26.41 -31.68
C SER A 120 6.49 24.94 -31.20
N SER A 121 6.99 24.05 -32.07
CA SER A 121 7.18 22.63 -31.73
C SER A 121 8.30 22.36 -30.72
N VAL A 122 9.42 23.10 -30.73
CA VAL A 122 10.46 22.96 -29.70
C VAL A 122 9.96 23.52 -28.37
N LEU A 123 9.24 24.65 -28.38
CA LEU A 123 8.62 25.19 -27.16
C LEU A 123 7.61 24.19 -26.57
N ALA A 124 6.74 23.61 -27.40
CA ALA A 124 5.81 22.57 -26.98
C ALA A 124 6.54 21.33 -26.42
N GLY A 125 7.62 20.88 -27.07
CA GLY A 125 8.44 19.77 -26.59
C GLY A 125 9.04 20.02 -25.20
N THR A 126 9.62 21.19 -24.98
CA THR A 126 10.19 21.56 -23.66
C THR A 126 9.13 21.66 -22.57
N LEU A 127 7.92 22.13 -22.89
CA LEU A 127 6.80 22.17 -21.95
C LEU A 127 6.32 20.76 -21.57
N VAL A 128 6.18 19.88 -22.57
CA VAL A 128 5.80 18.47 -22.34
C VAL A 128 6.85 17.77 -21.49
N GLU A 129 8.13 17.99 -21.75
CA GLU A 129 9.23 17.41 -20.96
C GLU A 129 9.18 17.88 -19.50
N LYS A 130 8.99 19.19 -19.26
CA LYS A 130 8.83 19.75 -17.91
C LYS A 130 7.64 19.14 -17.17
N ARG A 131 6.47 19.06 -17.82
CA ARG A 131 5.26 18.47 -17.23
C ARG A 131 5.43 16.97 -16.95
N THR A 132 6.08 16.25 -17.86
CA THR A 132 6.42 14.84 -17.68
C THR A 132 7.33 14.67 -16.47
N GLN A 133 8.32 15.53 -16.29
CA GLN A 133 9.24 15.46 -15.15
C GLN A 133 8.53 15.73 -13.81
N VAL A 134 7.56 16.64 -13.77
CA VAL A 134 6.70 16.82 -12.59
C VAL A 134 5.92 15.55 -12.31
N LEU A 135 5.29 14.97 -13.34
CA LEU A 135 4.49 13.76 -13.19
C LEU A 135 5.31 12.56 -12.69
N LYS A 136 6.55 12.41 -13.16
CA LYS A 136 7.50 11.38 -12.71
C LYS A 136 7.82 11.46 -11.21
N ARG A 137 7.75 12.66 -10.62
CA ARG A 137 7.96 12.88 -9.18
C ARG A 137 6.72 12.59 -8.34
N LEU A 138 5.53 12.73 -8.93
CA LEU A 138 4.24 12.51 -8.26
C LEU A 138 3.85 11.04 -8.22
N VAL A 139 4.10 10.31 -9.30
CA VAL A 139 3.75 8.89 -9.40
C VAL A 139 4.86 8.06 -8.72
N PRO A 140 4.52 7.17 -7.77
CA PRO A 140 5.52 6.29 -7.15
C PRO A 140 6.27 5.49 -8.22
N GLY A 141 7.60 5.51 -8.18
CA GLY A 141 8.44 4.86 -9.21
C GLY A 141 8.44 5.53 -10.58
N GLY A 142 7.80 6.69 -10.78
CA GLY A 142 7.67 7.36 -12.07
C GLY A 142 9.00 7.74 -12.71
N GLN A 143 10.05 7.97 -11.92
CA GLN A 143 11.37 8.36 -12.43
C GLN A 143 11.98 7.31 -13.38
N SER A 144 11.67 6.02 -13.21
CA SER A 144 12.16 4.93 -14.07
C SER A 144 11.23 4.61 -15.25
N MET A 145 10.09 5.30 -15.40
CA MET A 145 9.10 5.03 -16.44
C MET A 145 9.35 5.84 -17.72
N ASP A 146 9.00 5.27 -18.86
CA ASP A 146 8.82 5.99 -20.12
C ASP A 146 7.52 6.83 -20.12
N ALA A 147 7.39 7.77 -21.06
CA ALA A 147 6.27 8.71 -21.06
C ALA A 147 4.90 8.03 -21.26
N PHE A 148 4.81 6.97 -22.07
CA PHE A 148 3.54 6.28 -22.33
C PHE A 148 3.11 5.44 -21.12
N SER A 149 4.05 4.65 -20.57
CA SER A 149 3.79 3.89 -19.34
C SER A 149 3.43 4.81 -18.18
N LEU A 150 4.07 5.98 -18.08
CA LEU A 150 3.80 6.94 -17.01
C LEU A 150 2.33 7.40 -17.02
N LEU A 151 1.76 7.65 -18.19
CA LEU A 151 0.37 8.08 -18.30
C LEU A 151 -0.62 6.98 -17.89
N ASP A 152 -0.42 5.74 -18.35
CA ASP A 152 -1.28 4.61 -17.97
C ASP A 152 -1.23 4.37 -16.45
N GLU A 153 -0.02 4.35 -15.88
CA GLU A 153 0.19 4.17 -14.44
C GLU A 153 -0.37 5.36 -13.64
N THR A 154 -0.35 6.58 -14.19
CA THR A 154 -0.95 7.76 -13.55
C THR A 154 -2.47 7.65 -13.48
N LEU A 155 -3.11 7.25 -14.58
CA LEU A 155 -4.57 7.07 -14.62
C LEU A 155 -5.01 6.03 -13.61
N ASP A 156 -4.27 4.92 -13.55
CA ASP A 156 -4.51 3.84 -12.60
C ASP A 156 -4.30 4.29 -11.14
N TYR A 157 -3.20 5.00 -10.87
CA TYR A 157 -2.89 5.51 -9.54
C TYR A 157 -3.94 6.53 -9.07
N ALA A 158 -4.39 7.44 -9.95
CA ALA A 158 -5.43 8.39 -9.64
C ALA A 158 -6.78 7.72 -9.30
N ALA A 159 -7.13 6.63 -9.97
CA ALA A 159 -8.31 5.84 -9.63
C ALA A 159 -8.18 5.19 -8.25
N CYS A 160 -6.99 4.67 -7.91
CA CYS A 160 -6.73 4.06 -6.61
C CYS A 160 -6.74 5.09 -5.47
N LEU A 161 -6.21 6.30 -5.69
CA LEU A 161 -6.26 7.39 -4.72
C LEU A 161 -7.70 7.81 -4.39
N ARG A 162 -8.58 7.88 -5.40
CA ARG A 162 -10.00 8.16 -5.16
C ARG A 162 -10.65 7.09 -4.30
N ALA A 163 -10.44 5.83 -4.66
CA ALA A 163 -10.95 4.70 -3.88
C ALA A 163 -10.38 4.65 -2.45
N GLN A 164 -9.13 5.07 -2.25
CA GLN A 164 -8.54 5.23 -0.91
C GLN A 164 -9.35 6.22 -0.07
N VAL A 165 -9.61 7.41 -0.63
CA VAL A 165 -10.41 8.43 0.05
C VAL A 165 -11.81 7.90 0.36
N ASP A 166 -12.46 7.26 -0.60
CA ASP A 166 -13.82 6.71 -0.44
C ASP A 166 -13.87 5.66 0.67
N VAL A 167 -12.92 4.74 0.73
CA VAL A 167 -12.85 3.70 1.77
C VAL A 167 -12.57 4.31 3.15
N MET A 168 -11.65 5.27 3.24
CA MET A 168 -11.36 5.94 4.52
C MET A 168 -12.55 6.75 5.04
N GLN A 169 -13.29 7.42 4.16
CA GLN A 169 -14.51 8.13 4.51
C GLN A 169 -15.59 7.16 5.00
N LYS A 170 -15.82 6.04 4.29
CA LYS A 170 -16.77 5.00 4.72
C LYS A 170 -16.41 4.49 6.12
N LEU A 171 -15.14 4.14 6.37
CA LEU A 171 -14.68 3.72 7.69
C LEU A 171 -14.99 4.77 8.77
N MET A 172 -14.65 6.04 8.52
CA MET A 172 -14.94 7.13 9.45
C MET A 172 -16.45 7.25 9.74
N THR A 173 -17.31 7.25 8.72
CA THR A 173 -18.76 7.34 8.91
C THR A 173 -19.33 6.17 9.71
N THR A 174 -18.82 4.94 9.48
CA THR A 174 -19.25 3.76 10.25
C THR A 174 -18.80 3.82 11.70
N LEU A 175 -17.62 4.39 11.97
CA LEU A 175 -17.10 4.56 13.33
C LEU A 175 -17.87 5.65 14.10
N GLU A 176 -18.21 6.77 13.45
CA GLU A 176 -19.03 7.80 14.08
C GLU A 176 -20.46 7.30 14.35
N ALA A 177 -21.05 6.54 13.41
CA ALA A 177 -22.35 5.90 13.62
C ALA A 177 -22.33 4.91 14.80
N SER A 178 -21.23 4.14 14.98
CA SER A 178 -21.11 3.22 16.12
C SER A 178 -21.05 3.96 17.45
N LYS A 179 -20.32 5.08 17.54
CA LYS A 179 -20.23 5.91 18.76
C LYS A 179 -21.60 6.44 19.18
N HIS A 180 -22.44 6.84 18.21
CA HIS A 180 -23.80 7.31 18.50
C HIS A 180 -24.73 6.16 18.92
N SER A 181 -24.54 4.95 18.40
CA SER A 181 -25.32 3.78 18.82
C SER A 181 -25.01 3.31 20.26
N ASP A 182 -23.77 3.47 20.74
CA ASP A 182 -23.41 3.16 22.14
C ASP A 182 -23.95 4.20 23.14
N ALA A 183 -24.14 5.45 22.72
CA ALA A 183 -24.77 6.49 23.52
C ALA A 183 -26.29 6.31 23.67
N GLN A 184 -26.94 5.61 22.72
CA GLN A 184 -28.38 5.39 22.68
C GLN A 184 -28.81 4.04 23.31
N ARG A 185 -27.90 3.20 23.82
CA ARG A 185 -28.31 2.02 24.60
C ARG A 185 -28.99 2.52 25.88
N PRO A 186 -30.30 2.25 26.08
CA PRO A 186 -30.89 2.45 27.39
C PRO A 186 -30.12 1.54 28.35
N LYS A 187 -29.55 2.13 29.40
CA LYS A 187 -29.27 1.34 30.60
C LYS A 187 -30.63 0.94 31.15
N GLU A 188 -31.21 -0.13 30.61
CA GLU A 188 -32.27 -0.86 31.32
C GLU A 188 -31.67 -1.22 32.67
N LYS A 189 -31.98 -0.39 33.66
CA LYS A 189 -31.85 -0.73 35.05
C LYS A 189 -32.76 -1.94 35.22
N PHE A 190 -32.17 -3.14 35.20
CA PHE A 190 -32.75 -4.29 35.86
C PHE A 190 -32.85 -3.91 37.33
N HIS A 191 -33.95 -3.23 37.68
CA HIS A 191 -34.37 -3.09 39.05
C HIS A 191 -34.65 -4.50 39.55
N LEU A 192 -33.78 -4.92 40.46
CA LEU A 192 -33.86 -6.14 41.23
C LEU A 192 -35.28 -6.32 41.78
N LEU A 193 -35.99 -7.33 41.31
CA LEU A 193 -36.94 -8.05 42.15
C LEU A 193 -36.11 -9.03 42.99
N PRO A 194 -36.20 -9.00 44.32
CA PRO A 194 -35.59 -10.02 45.15
C PRO A 194 -36.52 -11.24 45.14
N MET A 195 -36.21 -12.24 44.33
CA MET A 195 -36.69 -13.59 44.56
C MET A 195 -35.54 -14.59 44.47
N VAL A 196 -35.04 -14.92 45.67
CA VAL A 196 -34.67 -16.26 46.15
C VAL A 196 -33.92 -17.18 45.17
N GLY A 197 -32.70 -17.58 45.57
CA GLY A 197 -32.24 -18.95 45.33
C GLY A 197 -30.85 -19.13 44.71
N SER A 198 -29.82 -18.97 45.54
CA SER A 198 -28.68 -19.91 45.66
C SER A 198 -28.26 -20.71 44.42
N TRP A 199 -27.24 -20.27 43.69
CA TRP A 199 -26.30 -21.18 42.99
C TRP A 199 -24.89 -20.57 43.01
N TYR A 200 -24.18 -20.74 44.13
CA TYR A 200 -22.72 -20.65 44.13
C TYR A 200 -22.13 -21.99 43.66
N SER A 201 -20.98 -21.90 43.00
CA SER A 201 -20.02 -22.97 42.71
C SER A 201 -20.40 -24.01 41.65
N THR A 202 -19.72 -23.91 40.49
CA THR A 202 -18.73 -24.90 40.04
C THR A 202 -18.22 -24.52 38.64
N ARG A 203 -17.03 -23.94 38.54
CA ARG A 203 -16.17 -24.02 37.32
C ARG A 203 -14.74 -23.57 37.63
N LYS A 204 -14.09 -24.33 38.52
CA LYS A 204 -12.62 -24.45 38.51
C LYS A 204 -12.31 -25.93 38.34
N GLY A 205 -11.63 -26.30 37.26
CA GLY A 205 -11.09 -27.65 37.09
C GLY A 205 -11.34 -28.28 35.73
N LEU A 206 -10.84 -27.68 34.64
CA LEU A 206 -10.61 -28.42 33.40
C LEU A 206 -9.31 -27.97 32.73
N ARG A 207 -8.19 -28.20 33.43
CA ARG A 207 -6.89 -28.41 32.80
C ARG A 207 -6.25 -29.65 33.42
N LYS A 208 -5.64 -30.45 32.55
CA LYS A 208 -4.78 -31.61 32.78
C LYS A 208 -5.50 -32.95 32.92
N ARG A 209 -5.69 -33.63 31.78
CA ARG A 209 -5.26 -35.03 31.57
C ARG A 209 -5.74 -35.49 30.20
N LEU A 210 -4.85 -35.44 29.21
CA LEU A 210 -4.81 -36.36 28.07
C LEU A 210 -3.40 -36.26 27.47
N SER A 211 -2.42 -36.65 28.29
CA SER A 211 -1.11 -37.11 27.83
C SER A 211 -0.85 -38.41 28.56
N LYS A 212 -1.26 -39.52 27.94
CA LYS A 212 -0.68 -40.85 28.13
C LYS A 212 -0.86 -41.61 26.81
N ARG A 213 0.19 -41.58 25.99
CA ARG A 213 0.46 -42.62 24.98
C ARG A 213 0.73 -43.94 25.70
N PRO A 214 0.21 -45.08 25.25
CA PRO A 214 0.84 -46.36 25.51
C PRO A 214 1.97 -46.58 24.48
N LYS A 215 3.13 -47.03 24.99
CA LYS A 215 4.17 -47.70 24.21
C LYS A 215 3.64 -49.10 23.87
N LEU A 216 3.73 -49.52 22.62
CA LEU A 216 3.66 -50.92 22.23
C LEU A 216 5.07 -51.37 21.86
N THR A 217 5.56 -52.33 22.63
CA THR A 217 6.75 -53.13 22.40
C THR A 217 6.29 -54.53 22.05
N LEU A 218 6.54 -54.95 20.81
CA LEU A 218 7.10 -56.23 20.36
C LEU A 218 6.90 -56.33 18.85
#